data_AF-A0A9W8TTM3-F1
#
_entry.id   AF-A0A9W8TTM3-F1
#
_cell.length_a   1.000
_cell.length_b   1.000
_cell.length_c   1.000
_cell.angle_alpha   90.00
_cell.angle_beta   90.00
_cell.angle_gamma   90.00
#
_symmetry.space_group_name_H-M   'P 1'
#
loop_
_entity.id
_entity.type
_entity.pdbx_description
1 polymer ?
#
loop_
_entity_poly.entity_id
_entity_poly.type
_entity_poly.pdbx_seq_one_letter_code
_entity_poly.pdbx_strand_id
1 'polypeptide(L)'
;MSSSLDTPGRKLRDEQIRLAMHDNPGQAKRRAIISQVLMESEALVQTQRNLLQHEVQRRMAEELFHDLDLQVQDNVDELTQQVNEVNIHAGKFRSSFTVHGAQVVIAELKRVVATFLSPTRPVSPLSMPIHTQAGTAVTPSRPPPGTTLREEDEDKAFKGDPICPGSRSPAYVVYIGNEGKHGVFYTWSTHKDIIGAFTIYKPTCHTHVICSFSTRQLAHQFYDEFLDSGVAELLAENKPTQDERFIVVEGVAPAAYKNRKSLIMDGLQFRGGVVYRYIGSIEAARSQFNKYKAQGLTQCTHARRTTF
;
A
#
# COMPACT_ATOMS: atom_id res chain seq x y z
N MET A 1 -60.34 6.38 -76.67
CA MET A 1 -59.95 5.69 -75.42
C MET A 1 -58.50 5.25 -75.56
N SER A 2 -57.62 5.82 -74.73
CA SER A 2 -56.35 5.26 -74.23
C SER A 2 -55.50 6.41 -73.70
N SER A 3 -55.52 6.49 -72.38
CA SER A 3 -54.87 7.42 -71.46
C SER A 3 -53.34 7.25 -71.45
N SER A 4 -52.59 8.35 -71.60
CA SER A 4 -51.16 8.42 -71.28
C SER A 4 -50.98 9.30 -70.04
N LEU A 5 -50.94 8.66 -68.88
CA LEU A 5 -50.65 9.29 -67.59
C LEU A 5 -49.14 9.47 -67.45
N ASP A 6 -48.67 10.67 -67.80
CA ASP A 6 -47.29 11.10 -67.54
C ASP A 6 -47.08 11.23 -66.02
N THR A 7 -46.30 10.30 -65.46
CA THR A 7 -46.07 10.22 -64.02
C THR A 7 -44.79 10.98 -63.65
N PRO A 8 -44.83 12.06 -62.84
CA PRO A 8 -43.64 12.88 -62.50
C PRO A 8 -42.60 12.13 -61.65
N GLY A 9 -42.92 10.93 -61.15
CA GLY A 9 -42.08 10.15 -60.25
C GLY A 9 -40.90 9.41 -60.89
N ARG A 10 -40.79 9.36 -62.23
CA ARG A 10 -39.65 8.67 -62.88
C ARG A 10 -38.39 9.54 -62.94
N LYS A 11 -38.51 10.85 -63.17
CA LYS A 11 -37.33 11.74 -63.25
C LYS A 11 -36.56 11.85 -61.92
N LEU A 12 -37.27 11.83 -60.78
CA LEU A 12 -36.63 11.86 -59.45
C LEU A 12 -35.92 10.55 -59.08
N ARG A 13 -36.39 9.40 -59.58
CA ARG A 13 -35.70 8.11 -59.36
C ARG A 13 -34.45 7.97 -60.20
N ASP A 14 -34.48 8.42 -61.45
CA ASP A 14 -33.31 8.33 -62.32
C ASP A 14 -32.19 9.29 -61.89
N GLU A 15 -32.52 10.42 -61.24
CA GLU A 15 -31.52 11.33 -60.66
C GLU A 15 -30.91 10.79 -59.35
N GLN A 16 -31.70 10.12 -58.50
CA GLN A 16 -31.19 9.42 -57.31
C GLN A 16 -30.29 8.23 -57.66
N ILE A 17 -30.58 7.50 -58.74
CA ILE A 17 -29.72 6.42 -59.22
C ILE A 17 -28.42 6.99 -59.81
N ARG A 18 -28.45 8.15 -60.47
CA ARG A 18 -27.24 8.81 -60.98
C ARG A 18 -26.30 9.33 -59.88
N LEU A 19 -26.84 9.78 -58.75
CA LEU A 19 -26.06 10.16 -57.56
C LEU A 19 -25.47 8.93 -56.83
N ALA A 20 -26.15 7.78 -56.84
CA ALA A 20 -25.67 6.55 -56.21
C ALA A 20 -24.61 5.79 -57.02
N MET A 21 -24.50 6.01 -58.34
CA MET A 21 -23.55 5.29 -59.21
C MET A 21 -22.16 5.93 -59.32
N HIS A 22 -21.88 7.02 -58.60
CA HIS A 22 -20.57 7.67 -58.61
C HIS A 22 -19.79 7.62 -57.29
N ASP A 23 -20.28 6.87 -56.29
CA ASP A 23 -19.47 6.52 -55.14
C ASP A 23 -18.50 5.42 -55.54
N ASN A 24 -17.35 5.85 -56.07
CA ASN A 24 -16.23 4.99 -56.32
C ASN A 24 -15.88 4.28 -54.99
N PRO A 25 -15.94 2.93 -54.91
CA PRO A 25 -15.70 2.20 -53.67
C PRO A 25 -14.30 2.48 -53.08
N GLY A 26 -13.35 2.90 -53.93
CA GLY A 26 -12.05 3.40 -53.49
C GLY A 26 -12.10 4.71 -52.71
N GLN A 27 -13.06 5.61 -53.01
CA GLN A 27 -13.25 6.86 -52.25
C GLN A 27 -13.89 6.62 -50.89
N ALA A 28 -14.90 5.73 -50.81
CA ALA A 28 -15.52 5.36 -49.53
C ALA A 28 -14.49 4.76 -48.56
N LYS A 29 -13.65 3.83 -49.03
CA LYS A 29 -12.56 3.24 -48.23
C LYS A 29 -11.55 4.29 -47.77
N ARG A 30 -11.16 5.23 -48.64
CA ARG A 30 -10.26 6.34 -48.27
C ARG A 30 -10.86 7.24 -47.18
N ARG A 31 -12.15 7.58 -47.28
CA ARG A 31 -12.85 8.39 -46.26
C ARG A 31 -12.91 7.68 -44.91
N ALA A 32 -13.18 6.37 -44.90
CA ALA A 32 -13.19 5.57 -43.67
C ALA A 32 -11.81 5.57 -42.98
N ILE A 33 -10.73 5.37 -43.76
CA ILE A 33 -9.36 5.41 -43.24
C ILE A 33 -9.04 6.80 -42.66
N ILE A 34 -9.38 7.88 -43.38
CA ILE A 34 -9.15 9.24 -42.88
C ILE A 34 -9.92 9.49 -41.58
N SER A 35 -11.18 9.07 -41.50
CA SER A 35 -11.99 9.22 -40.29
C SER A 35 -11.40 8.44 -39.10
N GLN A 36 -10.89 7.24 -39.34
CA GLN A 36 -10.24 6.44 -38.31
C GLN A 36 -8.97 7.12 -37.79
N VAL A 37 -8.11 7.58 -38.70
CA VAL A 37 -6.88 8.30 -38.33
C VAL A 37 -7.20 9.57 -37.53
N LEU A 38 -8.27 10.30 -37.87
CA LEU A 38 -8.70 11.47 -37.11
C LEU A 38 -9.16 11.10 -35.70
N MET A 39 -9.97 10.05 -35.52
CA MET A 39 -10.40 9.59 -34.20
C MET A 39 -9.22 9.13 -33.34
N GLU A 40 -8.28 8.38 -33.92
CA GLU A 40 -7.07 7.95 -33.23
C GLU A 40 -6.19 9.15 -32.83
N SER A 41 -6.10 10.17 -33.69
CA SER A 41 -5.36 11.40 -33.37
C SER A 41 -5.99 12.19 -32.22
N GLU A 42 -7.32 12.26 -32.15
CA GLU A 42 -8.04 12.93 -31.07
C GLU A 42 -7.89 12.18 -29.74
N ALA A 43 -7.99 10.85 -29.77
CA ALA A 43 -7.75 10.00 -28.60
C ALA A 43 -6.31 10.13 -28.07
N LEU A 44 -5.33 10.26 -28.97
CA LEU A 44 -3.93 10.48 -28.60
C LEU A 44 -3.75 11.85 -27.94
N VAL A 45 -4.34 12.91 -28.50
CA VAL A 45 -4.29 14.26 -27.93
C VAL A 45 -4.95 14.29 -26.54
N GLN A 46 -6.07 13.59 -26.36
CA GLN A 46 -6.72 13.50 -25.06
C GLN A 46 -5.88 12.74 -24.04
N THR A 47 -5.23 11.65 -24.46
CA THR A 47 -4.29 10.89 -23.62
C THR A 47 -3.11 11.76 -23.19
N GLN A 48 -2.55 12.53 -24.13
CA GLN A 48 -1.45 13.45 -23.85
C GLN A 48 -1.87 14.55 -22.85
N ARG A 49 -3.08 15.09 -22.98
CA ARG A 49 -3.63 16.06 -22.02
C ARG A 49 -3.77 15.45 -20.62
N ASN A 50 -4.30 14.23 -20.52
CA ASN A 50 -4.44 13.53 -19.25
C ASN A 50 -3.08 13.25 -18.59
N LEU A 51 -2.09 12.82 -19.36
CA LEU A 51 -0.72 12.59 -18.87
C LEU A 51 -0.10 13.89 -18.33
N LEU A 52 -0.27 15.00 -19.05
CA LEU A 52 0.24 16.29 -18.60
C LEU A 52 -0.44 16.77 -17.31
N GLN A 53 -1.75 16.52 -17.16
CA GLN A 53 -2.46 16.81 -15.93
C GLN A 53 -1.98 15.96 -14.75
N HIS A 54 -1.74 14.66 -14.96
CA HIS A 54 -1.19 13.79 -13.94
C HIS A 54 0.24 14.18 -13.53
N GLU A 55 1.07 14.62 -14.49
CA GLU A 55 2.41 15.11 -14.21
C GLU A 55 2.39 16.39 -13.36
N VAL A 56 1.45 17.30 -13.60
CA VAL A 56 1.25 18.48 -12.75
C VAL A 56 0.83 18.07 -11.33
N GLN A 57 -0.11 17.14 -11.20
CA GLN A 57 -0.54 16.62 -9.90
C GLN A 57 0.61 15.94 -9.14
N ARG A 58 1.45 15.15 -9.84
CA ARG A 58 2.64 14.51 -9.27
C ARG A 58 3.60 15.55 -8.70
N ARG A 59 3.90 16.61 -9.47
CA ARG A 59 4.79 17.69 -9.01
C ARG A 59 4.25 18.44 -7.80
N MET A 60 2.95 18.74 -7.77
CA MET A 60 2.32 19.37 -6.61
C MET A 60 2.41 18.48 -5.35
N ALA A 61 2.24 17.16 -5.51
CA ALA A 61 2.40 16.24 -4.40
C ALA A 61 3.86 16.18 -3.91
N GLU A 62 4.83 16.20 -4.82
CA GLU A 62 6.26 16.23 -4.48
C GLU A 62 6.66 17.50 -3.72
N GLU A 63 6.15 18.66 -4.14
CA GLU A 63 6.35 19.93 -3.44
C GLU A 63 5.77 19.88 -2.02
N LEU A 64 4.54 19.36 -1.86
CA LEU A 64 3.91 19.23 -0.55
C LEU A 64 4.66 18.26 0.38
N PHE A 65 5.19 17.16 -0.16
CA PHE A 65 6.03 16.25 0.62
C PHE A 65 7.35 16.90 1.03
N HIS A 66 7.96 17.70 0.15
CA HIS A 66 9.18 18.43 0.49
C HIS A 66 8.95 19.45 1.60
N ASP A 67 7.86 20.21 1.54
CA ASP A 67 7.49 21.18 2.59
C ASP A 67 7.25 20.48 3.94
N LEU A 68 6.59 19.32 3.92
CA LEU A 68 6.34 18.53 5.12
C LEU A 68 7.65 17.99 5.72
N ASP A 69 8.60 17.55 4.88
CA ASP A 69 9.91 17.07 5.32
C ASP A 69 10.71 18.19 6.02
N LEU A 70 10.71 19.39 5.43
CA LEU A 70 11.30 20.58 6.05
C LEU A 70 10.65 20.90 7.40
N GLN A 71 9.31 20.83 7.49
CA GLN A 71 8.60 21.08 8.74
C GLN A 71 8.92 20.04 9.82
N VAL A 72 9.04 18.77 9.46
CA VAL A 72 9.42 17.70 10.40
C VAL A 72 10.85 17.92 10.88
N GLN A 73 11.77 18.29 9.99
CA GLN A 73 13.16 18.58 10.34
C GLN A 73 13.25 19.76 11.31
N ASP A 74 12.55 20.86 11.05
CA ASP A 74 12.49 22.03 11.93
C ASP A 74 11.99 21.64 13.34
N ASN A 75 10.94 20.81 13.42
CA ASN A 75 10.39 20.33 14.69
C ASN A 75 11.39 19.42 15.45
N VAL A 76 12.14 18.59 14.74
CA VAL A 76 13.18 17.71 15.32
C VAL A 76 14.33 18.54 15.87
N ASP A 77 14.74 19.59 15.16
CA ASP A 77 15.79 20.49 15.60
C ASP A 77 15.37 21.31 16.82
N GLU A 78 14.12 21.80 16.86
CA GLU A 78 13.53 22.45 18.04
C GLU A 78 13.51 21.51 19.25
N LEU A 79 13.04 20.27 19.08
CA LEU A 79 12.99 19.29 20.17
C LEU A 79 14.41 18.95 20.69
N THR A 80 15.37 18.82 19.77
CA THR A 80 16.78 18.59 20.11
C THR A 80 17.35 19.74 20.93
N GLN A 81 17.03 20.99 20.57
CA GLN A 81 17.40 22.16 21.36
C GLN A 81 16.79 22.12 22.77
N GLN A 82 15.49 21.83 22.89
CA GLN A 82 14.81 21.74 24.18
C GLN A 82 15.43 20.66 25.09
N VAL A 83 15.75 19.49 24.55
CA VAL A 83 16.42 18.41 25.31
C VAL A 83 17.81 18.83 25.79
N ASN A 84 18.57 19.56 24.96
CA ASN A 84 19.88 20.07 25.36
C ASN A 84 19.76 21.10 26.50
N GLU A 85 18.76 21.98 26.45
CA GLU A 85 18.49 22.93 27.53
C GLU A 85 18.13 22.22 28.84
N VAL A 86 17.27 21.19 28.79
CA VAL A 86 16.94 20.34 29.95
C VAL A 86 18.21 19.73 30.54
N ASN A 87 19.08 19.19 29.70
CA ASN A 87 20.32 18.53 30.14
C ASN A 87 21.28 19.52 30.81
N ILE A 88 21.43 20.73 30.26
CA ILE A 88 22.21 21.81 30.87
C ILE A 88 21.64 22.20 32.24
N HIS A 89 20.31 22.34 32.36
CA HIS A 89 19.66 22.66 33.63
C HIS A 89 19.81 21.54 34.66
N ALA A 90 19.65 20.28 34.26
CA ALA A 90 19.85 19.12 35.11
C ALA A 90 21.31 19.04 35.61
N GLY A 91 22.28 19.36 34.76
CA GLY A 91 23.69 19.47 35.14
C GLY A 91 23.92 20.53 36.23
N LYS A 92 23.41 21.75 36.03
CA LYS A 92 23.48 22.84 37.04
C LYS A 92 22.82 22.44 38.35
N PHE A 93 21.65 21.79 38.29
CA PHE A 93 20.94 21.30 39.46
C PHE A 93 21.77 20.24 40.21
N ARG A 94 22.38 19.29 39.51
CA ARG A 94 23.26 18.28 40.12
C ARG A 94 24.47 18.91 40.81
N SER A 95 25.08 19.94 40.22
CA SER A 95 26.20 20.67 40.83
C SER A 95 25.78 21.42 42.10
N SER A 96 24.56 21.97 42.15
CA SER A 96 24.05 22.67 43.35
C SER A 96 23.88 21.73 44.55
N PHE A 97 23.55 20.47 44.29
CA PHE A 97 23.42 19.40 45.30
C PHE A 97 24.73 19.06 46.01
N THR A 98 25.86 19.28 45.37
CA THR A 98 27.18 18.97 45.94
C THR A 98 27.63 20.05 46.92
N VAL A 99 27.00 21.24 46.90
CA VAL A 99 27.49 22.44 47.59
C VAL A 99 26.57 22.88 48.73
N HIS A 100 25.25 22.67 48.68
CA HIS A 100 24.31 23.08 49.75
C HIS A 100 23.38 21.92 50.16
N GLY A 101 23.25 21.70 51.48
CA GLY A 101 22.43 20.64 52.06
C GLY A 101 20.94 20.70 51.67
N ALA A 102 20.26 19.57 51.88
CA ALA A 102 18.98 19.14 51.28
C ALA A 102 17.77 20.10 51.30
N GLN A 103 17.80 21.23 52.01
CA GLN A 103 16.65 22.14 52.12
C GLN A 103 16.49 23.14 50.96
N VAL A 104 17.56 23.51 50.24
CA VAL A 104 17.47 24.42 49.08
C VAL A 104 16.85 23.72 47.84
N VAL A 105 16.92 22.39 47.82
CA VAL A 105 16.58 21.53 46.69
C VAL A 105 15.09 21.56 46.31
N ILE A 106 14.18 21.67 47.29
CA ILE A 106 12.74 21.56 47.06
C ILE A 106 12.19 22.82 46.36
N ALA A 107 12.77 23.99 46.60
CA ALA A 107 12.35 25.23 45.97
C ALA A 107 12.72 25.25 44.47
N GLU A 108 13.91 24.75 44.12
CA GLU A 108 14.41 24.81 42.74
C GLU A 108 13.78 23.76 41.83
N LEU A 109 13.45 22.58 42.35
CA LEU A 109 12.73 21.55 41.60
C LEU A 109 11.32 22.03 41.19
N LYS A 110 10.64 22.77 42.08
CA LYS A 110 9.33 23.37 41.78
C LYS A 110 9.42 24.44 40.70
N ARG A 111 10.52 25.19 40.65
CA ARG A 111 10.75 26.23 39.63
C ARG A 111 10.99 25.61 38.26
N VAL A 112 11.82 24.57 38.17
CA VAL A 112 12.08 23.86 36.91
C VAL A 112 10.78 23.24 36.37
N VAL A 113 10.01 22.55 37.20
CA VAL A 113 8.73 21.94 36.79
C VAL A 113 7.70 22.98 36.33
N ALA A 114 7.66 24.17 36.97
CA ALA A 114 6.76 25.25 36.54
C ALA A 114 7.12 25.83 35.16
N THR A 115 8.40 25.87 34.80
CA THR A 115 8.83 26.31 33.46
C THR A 115 8.43 25.30 32.38
N PHE A 116 8.45 23.99 32.69
CA PHE A 116 8.09 22.93 31.73
C PHE A 116 6.59 22.72 31.54
N LEU A 117 5.75 23.17 32.48
CA LEU A 117 4.29 23.05 32.40
C LEU A 117 3.60 24.27 31.78
N SER A 118 4.37 25.25 31.30
CA SER A 118 3.79 26.35 30.54
C SER A 118 3.34 25.81 29.16
N PRO A 119 2.06 25.96 28.79
CA PRO A 119 1.54 25.36 27.57
C PRO A 119 2.25 25.96 26.36
N THR A 120 2.97 25.11 25.64
CA THR A 120 3.48 25.43 24.31
C THR A 120 2.31 25.84 23.42
N ARG A 121 2.59 26.87 22.61
CA ARG A 121 1.71 27.52 21.63
C ARG A 121 0.60 26.61 21.09
N PRO A 122 -0.65 27.12 20.95
CA PRO A 122 -1.68 26.40 20.22
C PRO A 122 -1.16 26.12 18.81
N VAL A 123 -0.89 24.85 18.52
CA VAL A 123 -0.69 24.36 17.16
C VAL A 123 -1.95 24.75 16.42
N SER A 124 -1.85 25.76 15.55
CA SER A 124 -2.99 26.18 14.75
C SER A 124 -3.42 24.97 13.94
N PRO A 125 -4.68 24.52 14.04
CA PRO A 125 -5.16 23.41 13.24
C PRO A 125 -4.95 23.79 11.78
N LEU A 126 -4.12 23.03 11.07
CA LEU A 126 -4.00 23.11 9.63
C LEU A 126 -5.41 22.97 9.05
N SER A 127 -6.00 24.11 8.71
CA SER A 127 -7.27 24.19 8.00
C SER A 127 -6.99 23.76 6.57
N MET A 128 -6.94 22.46 6.36
CA MET A 128 -7.04 21.86 5.04
C MET A 128 -8.37 22.33 4.44
N PRO A 129 -8.38 22.98 3.26
CA PRO A 129 -9.63 23.17 2.54
C PRO A 129 -10.16 21.79 2.19
N ILE A 130 -11.18 21.35 2.92
CA ILE A 130 -12.03 20.23 2.52
C ILE A 130 -12.76 20.71 1.27
N HIS A 131 -12.11 20.52 0.12
CA HIS A 131 -12.80 20.56 -1.15
C HIS A 131 -13.64 19.27 -1.21
N THR A 132 -14.86 19.34 -0.68
CA THR A 132 -15.90 18.35 -0.94
C THR A 132 -16.24 18.43 -2.43
N GLN A 133 -15.43 17.80 -3.27
CA GLN A 133 -15.93 17.29 -4.54
C GLN A 133 -16.62 15.97 -4.22
N ALA A 134 -17.94 15.96 -4.39
CA ALA A 134 -18.72 14.75 -4.56
C ALA A 134 -18.24 14.06 -5.85
N GLY A 135 -17.08 13.42 -5.78
CA GLY A 135 -16.64 12.44 -6.76
C GLY A 135 -17.51 11.22 -6.56
N THR A 136 -18.53 11.08 -7.40
CA THR A 136 -19.20 9.80 -7.63
C THR A 136 -18.14 8.72 -7.72
N ALA A 137 -18.08 7.86 -6.72
CA ALA A 137 -17.27 6.65 -6.75
C ALA A 137 -17.65 5.90 -8.02
N VAL A 138 -16.74 5.91 -8.99
CA VAL A 138 -16.82 5.04 -10.17
C VAL A 138 -16.62 3.64 -9.63
N THR A 139 -17.72 3.07 -9.15
CA THR A 139 -17.86 1.64 -8.98
C THR A 139 -17.63 1.06 -10.36
N PRO A 140 -16.68 0.13 -10.57
CA PRO A 140 -16.52 -0.50 -11.88
C PRO A 140 -17.87 -1.14 -12.23
N SER A 141 -18.58 -0.50 -13.17
CA SER A 141 -19.92 -0.89 -13.55
C SER A 141 -19.84 -2.29 -14.13
N ARG A 142 -20.42 -3.25 -13.41
CA ARG A 142 -20.61 -4.61 -13.92
C ARG A 142 -21.28 -4.49 -15.29
N PRO A 143 -20.71 -5.08 -16.35
CA PRO A 143 -21.33 -4.99 -17.67
C PRO A 143 -22.76 -5.55 -17.60
N PRO A 144 -23.72 -4.91 -18.27
CA PRO A 144 -25.12 -5.30 -18.21
C PRO A 144 -25.29 -6.77 -18.62
N PRO A 145 -26.25 -7.49 -18.01
CA PRO A 145 -26.58 -8.86 -18.42
C PRO A 145 -26.88 -8.91 -19.92
N GLY A 146 -26.13 -9.72 -20.67
CA GLY A 146 -26.24 -9.84 -22.12
C GLY A 146 -25.14 -9.16 -22.94
N THR A 147 -24.10 -8.61 -22.31
CA THR A 147 -22.92 -8.10 -23.03
C THR A 147 -22.14 -9.25 -23.67
N THR A 148 -22.13 -9.33 -24.99
CA THR A 148 -21.28 -10.28 -25.73
C THR A 148 -19.84 -9.78 -25.72
N LEU A 149 -19.00 -10.39 -24.88
CA LEU A 149 -17.55 -10.15 -24.89
C LEU A 149 -16.98 -10.72 -26.19
N ARG A 150 -16.34 -9.89 -27.01
CA ARG A 150 -15.59 -10.33 -28.19
C ARG A 150 -14.16 -10.63 -27.75
N GLU A 151 -13.61 -11.77 -28.19
CA GLU A 151 -12.22 -12.20 -27.94
C GLU A 151 -11.16 -11.18 -28.40
N GLU A 152 -11.53 -10.22 -29.25
CA GLU A 152 -10.59 -9.27 -29.88
C GLU A 152 -10.11 -8.14 -28.95
N ASP A 153 -10.72 -7.95 -27.77
CA ASP A 153 -10.26 -6.98 -26.75
C ASP A 153 -9.33 -7.62 -25.67
N GLU A 154 -9.08 -8.94 -25.74
CA GLU A 154 -8.19 -9.64 -24.80
C GLU A 154 -6.69 -9.48 -25.12
N ASP A 155 -6.31 -8.89 -26.26
CA ASP A 155 -4.88 -8.73 -26.61
C ASP A 155 -4.20 -7.51 -25.94
N LYS A 156 -4.95 -6.71 -25.17
CA LYS A 156 -4.38 -5.87 -24.09
C LYS A 156 -4.49 -6.56 -22.73
N ALA A 157 -4.52 -7.90 -22.72
CA ALA A 157 -4.44 -8.73 -21.52
C ALA A 157 -3.38 -8.16 -20.59
N PHE A 158 -3.77 -7.97 -19.34
CA PHE A 158 -2.86 -7.79 -18.22
C PHE A 158 -1.68 -8.73 -18.41
N LYS A 159 -0.55 -8.20 -18.90
CA LYS A 159 0.72 -8.92 -18.93
C LYS A 159 1.07 -9.09 -17.46
N GLY A 160 0.64 -10.20 -16.88
CA GLY A 160 0.94 -10.55 -15.51
C GLY A 160 2.45 -10.43 -15.29
N ASP A 161 2.84 -10.17 -14.04
CA ASP A 161 4.25 -9.96 -13.72
C ASP A 161 5.09 -11.13 -14.26
N PRO A 162 6.23 -10.84 -14.93
CA PRO A 162 7.01 -11.88 -15.56
C PRO A 162 7.55 -12.86 -14.51
N ILE A 163 7.32 -14.15 -14.75
CA ILE A 163 7.83 -15.26 -13.93
C ILE A 163 9.23 -15.61 -14.45
N CYS A 164 10.23 -15.53 -13.58
CA CYS A 164 11.59 -15.91 -13.93
C CYS A 164 11.72 -17.43 -14.14
N PRO A 165 12.63 -17.90 -15.02
CA PRO A 165 12.88 -19.32 -15.24
C PRO A 165 13.14 -20.09 -13.93
N GLY A 166 12.49 -21.24 -13.77
CA GLY A 166 12.60 -22.07 -12.56
C GLY A 166 11.76 -21.61 -11.37
N SER A 167 11.01 -20.52 -11.50
CA SER A 167 10.07 -20.05 -10.49
C SER A 167 8.64 -20.46 -10.85
N ARG A 168 7.82 -20.71 -9.83
CA ARG A 168 6.39 -21.04 -9.97
C ARG A 168 5.47 -19.84 -9.75
N SER A 169 6.01 -18.73 -9.29
CA SER A 169 5.26 -17.52 -8.97
C SER A 169 6.10 -16.28 -9.29
N PRO A 170 5.47 -15.13 -9.61
CA PRO A 170 6.19 -13.90 -9.91
C PRO A 170 7.02 -13.34 -8.75
N ALA A 171 6.61 -13.62 -7.51
CA ALA A 171 7.32 -13.18 -6.32
C ALA A 171 7.13 -14.14 -5.14
N TYR A 172 8.09 -14.10 -4.23
CA TYR A 172 8.13 -14.82 -2.97
C TYR A 172 8.50 -13.85 -1.86
N VAL A 173 7.94 -14.05 -0.67
CA VAL A 173 8.36 -13.35 0.53
C VAL A 173 8.77 -14.37 1.57
N VAL A 174 10.03 -14.29 2.02
CA VAL A 174 10.53 -15.06 3.16
C VAL A 174 10.36 -14.18 4.39
N TYR A 175 9.48 -14.58 5.30
CA TYR A 175 9.24 -13.86 6.56
C TYR A 175 10.18 -14.35 7.66
N ILE A 176 10.55 -15.64 7.62
CA ILE A 176 11.51 -16.24 8.56
C ILE A 176 12.44 -17.14 7.76
N GLY A 177 13.68 -16.69 7.57
CA GLY A 177 14.75 -17.44 6.92
C GLY A 177 15.92 -17.76 7.85
N ASN A 178 17.00 -18.26 7.27
CA ASN A 178 18.24 -18.56 7.99
C ASN A 178 18.84 -17.28 8.61
N GLU A 179 19.36 -17.39 9.84
CA GLU A 179 19.99 -16.26 10.56
C GLU A 179 19.08 -15.04 10.74
N GLY A 180 17.76 -15.26 10.79
CA GLY A 180 16.79 -14.15 10.93
C GLY A 180 16.62 -13.31 9.67
N LYS A 181 17.19 -13.73 8.52
CA LYS A 181 17.02 -13.03 7.25
C LYS A 181 15.58 -13.17 6.75
N HIS A 182 15.06 -12.10 6.18
CA HIS A 182 13.77 -12.02 5.52
C HIS A 182 13.89 -11.12 4.29
N GLY A 183 12.91 -11.16 3.39
CA GLY A 183 12.94 -10.34 2.18
C GLY A 183 11.96 -10.77 1.10
N VAL A 184 11.83 -9.91 0.10
CA VAL A 184 11.09 -10.17 -1.15
C VAL A 184 12.06 -10.67 -2.22
N PHE A 185 11.69 -11.74 -2.92
CA PHE A 185 12.50 -12.39 -3.95
C PHE A 185 11.66 -12.61 -5.21
N TYR A 186 12.26 -12.41 -6.38
CA TYR A 186 11.58 -12.62 -7.67
C TYR A 186 11.95 -13.95 -8.35
N THR A 187 12.85 -14.72 -7.73
CA THR A 187 13.21 -16.06 -8.16
C THR A 187 13.16 -17.02 -6.98
N TRP A 188 12.81 -18.28 -7.25
CA TRP A 188 12.92 -19.33 -6.25
C TRP A 188 14.38 -19.70 -5.97
N SER A 189 15.09 -20.13 -7.01
CA SER A 189 16.52 -20.43 -6.96
C SER A 189 17.35 -19.26 -7.48
N THR A 190 18.61 -19.16 -7.06
CA THR A 190 19.54 -18.20 -7.66
C THR A 190 19.72 -18.51 -9.14
N HIS A 191 19.53 -17.50 -9.99
CA HIS A 191 19.70 -17.63 -11.42
C HIS A 191 20.50 -16.45 -11.96
N LYS A 192 21.63 -16.75 -12.62
CA LYS A 192 22.66 -15.77 -12.98
C LYS A 192 23.08 -15.01 -11.71
N ASP A 193 22.82 -13.71 -11.66
CA ASP A 193 23.18 -12.81 -10.56
C ASP A 193 21.97 -12.43 -9.67
N ILE A 194 20.79 -13.01 -9.92
CA ILE A 194 19.59 -12.74 -9.14
C ILE A 194 19.49 -13.75 -8.01
N ILE A 195 19.61 -13.28 -6.77
CA ILE A 195 19.48 -14.08 -5.55
C ILE A 195 18.03 -14.57 -5.41
N GLY A 196 17.85 -15.88 -5.26
CA GLY A 196 16.54 -16.48 -5.06
C GLY A 196 16.19 -16.73 -3.60
N ALA A 197 14.90 -16.89 -3.30
CA ALA A 197 14.39 -17.14 -1.95
C ALA A 197 15.04 -18.37 -1.28
N PHE A 198 15.38 -19.40 -2.05
CA PHE A 198 16.01 -20.63 -1.58
C PHE A 198 17.38 -20.41 -0.91
N THR A 199 18.04 -19.28 -1.16
CA THR A 199 19.32 -18.95 -0.51
C THR A 199 19.20 -18.76 1.00
N ILE A 200 18.07 -18.22 1.47
CA ILE A 200 17.80 -18.02 2.88
C ILE A 200 16.69 -18.96 3.42
N TYR A 201 15.88 -19.55 2.53
CA TYR A 201 14.88 -20.55 2.88
C TYR A 201 15.42 -21.98 2.71
N LYS A 202 15.59 -22.69 3.83
CA LYS A 202 15.88 -24.14 3.86
C LYS A 202 14.59 -24.95 4.07
N PRO A 203 14.15 -25.82 3.12
CA PRO A 203 12.93 -26.62 3.26
C PRO A 203 12.94 -27.61 4.44
N THR A 204 14.11 -28.04 4.86
CA THR A 204 14.29 -28.96 6.00
C THR A 204 14.10 -28.27 7.35
N CYS A 205 14.10 -26.93 7.38
CA CYS A 205 13.95 -26.15 8.60
C CYS A 205 12.47 -25.85 8.87
N HIS A 206 11.88 -26.51 9.86
CA HIS A 206 10.45 -26.40 10.15
C HIS A 206 10.00 -25.03 10.68
N THR A 207 10.94 -24.16 11.07
CA THR A 207 10.66 -22.81 11.58
C THR A 207 10.63 -21.75 10.48
N HIS A 208 11.13 -22.06 9.29
CA HIS A 208 11.12 -21.10 8.19
C HIS A 208 9.70 -20.88 7.65
N VAL A 209 9.43 -19.65 7.22
CA VAL A 209 8.14 -19.25 6.68
C VAL A 209 8.33 -18.45 5.40
N ILE A 210 7.64 -18.90 4.35
CA ILE A 210 7.65 -18.32 3.02
C ILE A 210 6.22 -18.29 2.47
N CYS A 211 5.90 -17.28 1.68
CA CYS A 211 4.66 -17.20 0.91
C CYS A 211 4.99 -16.80 -0.53
N SER A 212 4.26 -17.37 -1.50
CA SER A 212 4.34 -17.00 -2.91
C SER A 212 3.17 -16.11 -3.29
N PHE A 213 3.41 -15.14 -4.17
CA PHE A 213 2.42 -14.15 -4.58
C PHE A 213 2.24 -14.15 -6.11
N SER A 214 1.01 -13.86 -6.56
CA SER A 214 0.64 -13.78 -7.97
C SER A 214 1.12 -12.51 -8.65
N THR A 215 1.50 -11.48 -7.89
CA THR A 215 2.11 -10.24 -8.39
C THR A 215 3.21 -9.78 -7.45
N ARG A 216 4.20 -9.06 -7.99
CA ARG A 216 5.28 -8.42 -7.25
C ARG A 216 4.75 -7.32 -6.34
N GLN A 217 3.78 -6.55 -6.83
CA GLN A 217 3.14 -5.50 -6.04
C GLN A 217 2.50 -6.04 -4.76
N LEU A 218 1.79 -7.18 -4.84
CA LEU A 218 1.15 -7.78 -3.68
C LEU A 218 2.17 -8.35 -2.68
N ALA A 219 3.29 -8.88 -3.17
CA ALA A 219 4.39 -9.33 -2.33
C ALA A 219 5.00 -8.18 -1.52
N HIS A 220 5.30 -7.04 -2.18
CA HIS A 220 5.80 -5.84 -1.51
C HIS A 220 4.80 -5.31 -0.51
N GLN A 221 3.53 -5.13 -0.90
CA GLN A 221 2.51 -4.64 0.04
C GLN A 221 2.45 -5.46 1.33
N PHE A 222 2.47 -6.80 1.24
CA PHE A 222 2.39 -7.66 2.41
C PHE A 222 3.69 -7.60 3.24
N TYR A 223 4.83 -7.49 2.57
CA TYR A 223 6.12 -7.40 3.22
C TYR A 223 6.32 -6.04 3.91
N ASP A 224 5.92 -4.94 3.28
CA ASP A 224 5.97 -3.59 3.84
C ASP A 224 5.07 -3.51 5.07
N GLU A 225 3.83 -4.03 5.02
CA GLU A 225 2.97 -4.13 6.20
C GLU A 225 3.62 -4.93 7.34
N PHE A 226 4.37 -5.99 7.01
CA PHE A 226 5.11 -6.79 7.99
C PHE A 226 6.29 -6.03 8.62
N LEU A 227 6.97 -5.17 7.86
CA LEU A 227 8.02 -4.27 8.37
C LEU A 227 7.41 -3.14 9.21
N ASP A 228 6.44 -2.41 8.67
CA ASP A 228 5.84 -1.22 9.29
C ASP A 228 5.16 -1.54 10.62
N SER A 229 4.68 -2.77 10.79
CA SER A 229 4.07 -3.23 12.04
C SER A 229 5.07 -3.64 13.13
N GLY A 230 6.38 -3.61 12.86
CA GLY A 230 7.43 -3.96 13.80
C GLY A 230 7.60 -5.47 14.03
N VAL A 231 6.90 -6.31 13.25
CA VAL A 231 6.94 -7.77 13.44
C VAL A 231 8.28 -8.34 13.01
N ALA A 232 8.92 -7.76 11.99
CA ALA A 232 10.25 -8.17 11.54
C ALA A 232 11.29 -8.01 12.66
N GLU A 233 11.31 -6.85 13.32
CA GLU A 233 12.18 -6.51 14.44
C GLU A 233 11.91 -7.43 15.64
N LEU A 234 10.63 -7.63 15.97
CA LEU A 234 10.21 -8.53 17.04
C LEU A 234 10.75 -9.95 16.85
N LEU A 235 10.79 -10.44 15.60
CA LEU A 235 11.31 -11.76 15.25
C LEU A 235 12.84 -11.78 15.09
N ALA A 236 13.47 -10.67 14.73
CA ALA A 236 14.92 -10.56 14.65
C ALA A 236 15.56 -10.55 16.06
N GLU A 237 14.85 -10.02 17.05
CA GLU A 237 15.29 -10.03 18.43
C GLU A 237 15.40 -11.45 18.99
N ASN A 238 16.62 -11.80 19.40
CA ASN A 238 16.97 -13.01 20.15
C ASN A 238 16.80 -14.34 19.40
N LYS A 239 17.60 -15.32 19.83
CA LYS A 239 17.40 -16.71 19.40
C LYS A 239 16.04 -17.19 19.93
N PRO A 240 15.24 -17.90 19.11
CA PRO A 240 13.98 -18.47 19.56
C PRO A 240 14.18 -19.29 20.84
N THR A 241 13.42 -18.97 21.89
CA THR A 241 13.42 -19.75 23.13
C THR A 241 12.23 -20.72 23.15
N GLN A 242 12.34 -21.84 23.87
CA GLN A 242 11.28 -22.87 23.88
C GLN A 242 9.97 -22.40 24.53
N ASP A 243 10.08 -21.40 25.39
CA ASP A 243 9.08 -20.70 26.17
C ASP A 243 8.60 -19.40 25.50
N GLU A 244 9.07 -19.08 24.29
CA GLU A 244 8.60 -17.95 23.51
C GLU A 244 7.19 -18.19 22.94
N ARG A 245 6.26 -17.30 23.27
CA ARG A 245 4.88 -17.26 22.78
C ARG A 245 4.58 -15.88 22.21
N PHE A 246 3.52 -15.78 21.43
CA PHE A 246 3.12 -14.52 20.81
C PHE A 246 1.65 -14.26 21.09
N ILE A 247 1.32 -13.01 21.39
CA ILE A 247 -0.06 -12.55 21.56
C ILE A 247 -0.34 -11.55 20.46
N VAL A 248 -1.22 -11.90 19.53
CA VAL A 248 -1.70 -11.02 18.47
C VAL A 248 -2.96 -10.35 19.00
N VAL A 249 -2.91 -9.02 19.17
CA VAL A 249 -4.10 -8.24 19.55
C VAL A 249 -4.76 -7.61 18.33
N GLU A 250 -3.97 -7.23 17.31
CA GLU A 250 -4.45 -6.76 16.02
C GLU A 250 -3.86 -7.61 14.90
N GLY A 251 -4.70 -8.08 13.98
CA GLY A 251 -4.27 -8.91 12.85
C GLY A 251 -5.43 -9.63 12.19
N VAL A 252 -5.15 -10.69 11.43
CA VAL A 252 -6.17 -11.50 10.74
C VAL A 252 -6.91 -12.42 11.71
N ALA A 253 -6.19 -13.01 12.67
CA ALA A 253 -6.76 -13.86 13.70
C ALA A 253 -6.13 -13.53 15.06
N PRO A 254 -6.62 -12.50 15.77
CA PRO A 254 -6.15 -12.18 17.12
C PRO A 254 -6.30 -13.36 18.08
N ALA A 255 -5.20 -13.83 18.65
CA ALA A 255 -5.11 -14.94 19.59
C ALA A 255 -3.69 -15.06 20.18
N ALA A 256 -3.48 -16.05 21.06
CA ALA A 256 -2.15 -16.47 21.50
C ALA A 256 -1.61 -17.62 20.63
N TYR A 257 -0.36 -17.51 20.18
CA TYR A 257 0.32 -18.43 19.28
C TYR A 257 1.55 -19.06 19.93
N LYS A 258 1.76 -20.34 19.66
CA LYS A 258 2.79 -21.17 20.31
C LYS A 258 4.19 -20.96 19.77
N ASN A 259 4.32 -20.54 18.52
CA ASN A 259 5.61 -20.36 17.85
C ASN A 259 5.50 -19.35 16.69
N ARG A 260 6.66 -18.84 16.27
CA ARG A 260 6.79 -17.83 15.20
C ARG A 260 6.11 -18.24 13.89
N LYS A 261 6.15 -19.53 13.55
CA LYS A 261 5.47 -20.06 12.34
C LYS A 261 3.96 -19.91 12.42
N SER A 262 3.34 -20.35 13.51
CA SER A 262 1.89 -20.21 13.72
C SER A 262 1.45 -18.75 13.83
N LEU A 263 2.29 -17.88 14.40
CA LEU A 263 2.06 -16.43 14.39
C LEU A 263 1.90 -15.91 12.95
N ILE A 264 2.88 -16.17 12.08
CA ILE A 264 2.88 -15.62 10.72
C ILE A 264 1.81 -16.27 9.84
N MET A 265 1.68 -17.59 9.88
CA MET A 265 0.77 -18.33 9.00
C MET A 265 -0.69 -18.25 9.44
N ASP A 266 -0.96 -18.37 10.74
CA ASP A 266 -2.32 -18.49 11.26
C ASP A 266 -2.83 -17.15 11.82
N GLY A 267 -2.00 -16.44 12.59
CA GLY A 267 -2.38 -15.19 13.26
C GLY A 267 -2.40 -13.98 12.36
N LEU A 268 -1.33 -13.80 11.60
CA LEU A 268 -1.16 -12.64 10.72
C LEU A 268 -1.52 -12.94 9.27
N GLN A 269 -1.56 -14.22 8.86
CA GLN A 269 -1.66 -14.64 7.46
C GLN A 269 -0.78 -13.81 6.51
N PHE A 270 0.49 -13.63 6.90
CA PHE A 270 1.52 -12.88 6.15
C PHE A 270 1.28 -11.36 6.06
N ARG A 271 0.38 -10.79 6.87
CA ARG A 271 0.17 -9.33 6.99
C ARG A 271 0.92 -8.76 8.19
N GLY A 272 0.84 -7.44 8.34
CA GLY A 272 1.19 -6.77 9.59
C GLY A 272 0.15 -6.96 10.70
N GLY A 273 0.49 -6.50 11.90
CA GLY A 273 -0.41 -6.47 13.05
C GLY A 273 0.30 -6.09 14.35
N VAL A 274 -0.46 -5.91 15.43
CA VAL A 274 0.09 -5.61 16.75
C VAL A 274 0.32 -6.91 17.50
N VAL A 275 1.59 -7.21 17.75
CA VAL A 275 2.05 -8.47 18.34
C VAL A 275 2.92 -8.21 19.56
N TYR A 276 2.65 -8.93 20.64
CA TYR A 276 3.50 -8.95 21.82
C TYR A 276 4.22 -10.29 21.94
N ARG A 277 5.53 -10.25 22.18
CA ARG A 277 6.29 -11.42 22.64
C ARG A 277 5.97 -11.68 24.11
N TYR A 278 5.74 -12.95 24.45
CA TYR A 278 5.44 -13.41 25.79
C TYR A 278 6.33 -14.59 26.15
N ILE A 279 7.03 -14.53 27.28
CA ILE A 279 7.88 -15.64 27.75
C ILE A 279 7.12 -16.41 28.84
N GLY A 280 6.76 -17.66 28.55
CA GLY A 280 6.06 -18.52 29.49
C GLY A 280 5.20 -19.60 28.81
N SER A 281 4.20 -20.10 29.55
CA SER A 281 3.28 -21.12 29.02
C SER A 281 2.26 -20.53 28.04
N ILE A 282 1.74 -21.38 27.15
CA ILE A 282 0.70 -20.96 26.18
C ILE A 282 -0.62 -20.65 26.89
N GLU A 283 -0.91 -21.32 28.01
CA GLU A 283 -2.08 -21.07 28.85
C GLU A 283 -2.02 -19.68 29.48
N ALA A 284 -0.83 -19.28 29.96
CA ALA A 284 -0.62 -17.95 30.53
C ALA A 284 -0.71 -16.86 29.46
N ALA A 285 -0.13 -17.07 28.28
CA ALA A 285 -0.28 -16.18 27.13
C ALA A 285 -1.75 -16.03 26.70
N ARG A 286 -2.51 -17.13 26.66
CA ARG A 286 -3.95 -17.13 26.35
C ARG A 286 -4.77 -16.41 27.41
N SER A 287 -4.45 -16.59 28.69
CA SER A 287 -5.06 -15.85 29.79
C SER A 287 -4.82 -14.34 29.64
N GLN A 288 -3.60 -13.95 29.29
CA GLN A 288 -3.27 -12.55 29.03
C GLN A 288 -4.01 -11.99 27.80
N PHE A 289 -4.09 -12.74 26.70
CA PHE A 289 -4.90 -12.37 25.54
C PHE A 289 -6.38 -12.15 25.90
N ASN A 290 -6.96 -13.03 26.72
CA ASN A 290 -8.35 -12.90 27.16
C ASN A 290 -8.60 -11.62 27.97
N LYS A 291 -7.59 -11.11 28.70
CA LYS A 291 -7.68 -9.80 29.36
C LYS A 291 -7.74 -8.66 28.35
N TYR A 292 -6.88 -8.66 27.34
CA TYR A 292 -6.93 -7.67 26.25
C TYR A 292 -8.26 -7.71 25.51
N LYS A 293 -8.76 -8.92 25.23
CA LYS A 293 -10.07 -9.12 24.61
C LYS A 293 -11.21 -8.56 25.47
N ALA A 294 -11.20 -8.83 26.78
CA ALA A 294 -12.22 -8.31 27.71
C ALA A 294 -12.18 -6.77 27.83
N GLN A 295 -11.01 -6.17 27.60
CA GLN A 295 -10.82 -4.72 27.56
C GLN A 295 -11.18 -4.08 26.21
N GLY A 296 -11.57 -4.86 25.21
CA GLY A 296 -11.86 -4.35 23.86
C GLY A 296 -10.62 -3.95 23.06
N LEU A 297 -9.42 -4.39 23.48
CA LEU A 297 -8.14 -4.06 22.84
C LEU A 297 -7.77 -5.03 21.70
N THR A 298 -8.68 -5.91 21.28
CA THR A 298 -8.41 -6.87 20.21
C THR A 298 -9.23 -6.54 18.98
N GLN A 299 -8.59 -6.44 17.82
CA GLN A 299 -9.23 -6.06 16.57
C GLN A 299 -8.82 -6.99 15.42
N CYS A 300 -9.81 -7.44 14.64
CA CYS A 300 -9.57 -8.10 13.37
C CYS A 300 -9.41 -7.03 12.29
N THR A 301 -8.19 -6.79 11.81
CA THR A 301 -7.88 -5.70 10.87
C THR A 301 -8.06 -6.11 9.41
N HIS A 302 -8.06 -7.42 9.15
CA HIS A 302 -8.14 -7.97 7.80
C HIS A 302 -9.14 -9.12 7.75
N ALA A 303 -9.93 -9.18 6.69
CA ALA A 303 -10.78 -10.34 6.44
C ALA A 303 -9.91 -11.59 6.29
N ARG A 304 -10.30 -12.67 6.96
CA ARG A 304 -9.62 -13.96 6.87
C ARG A 304 -9.63 -14.43 5.42
N ARG A 305 -8.47 -14.76 4.86
CA ARG A 305 -8.43 -15.40 3.54
C ARG A 305 -9.08 -16.78 3.67
N THR A 306 -10.16 -17.00 2.95
CA THR A 306 -10.57 -18.35 2.54
C THR A 306 -9.42 -18.90 1.69
N THR A 307 -8.78 -19.93 2.22
CA THR A 307 -7.54 -20.54 1.75
C THR A 307 -7.47 -20.73 0.23
N PHE A 308 -6.26 -20.52 -0.32
CA PHE A 308 -5.84 -20.93 -1.66
C PHE A 308 -5.72 -22.45 -1.77
#